data_AF-A0A5Q4YSV2-F1
#
_entry.id   AF-A0A5Q4YSV2-F1
#
_cell.length_a   1.000
_cell.length_b   1.000
_cell.length_c   1.000
_cell.angle_alpha   90.00
_cell.angle_beta   90.00
_cell.angle_gamma   90.00
#
_symmetry.space_group_name_H-M   'P 1'
#
loop_
_entity.id
_entity.type
_entity.pdbx_description
1 polymer ?
#
loop_
_entity_poly.entity_id
_entity_poly.type
_entity_poly.pdbx_seq_one_letter_code
_entity_poly.pdbx_strand_id
1 'polypeptide(L)'
;MSHSVARLAKFWRVLARVRRLRVQRRLRDVVDARRGERRTAGEVAQRVAALERHAEERLRVLASCRRDVTAGRQWHATLRAHDARTPTLRRQLAEAEAAHAEACAAAAQALTNWRRETIRQEEACTRARDCLIRLRESG
;
A
#
# COMPACT_ATOMS: atom_id res chain seq x y z
N MET A 1 29.62 -13.54 -40.05
CA MET A 1 28.44 -12.93 -39.38
C MET A 1 27.94 -13.71 -38.16
N SER A 2 27.98 -15.05 -38.16
CA SER A 2 27.56 -15.93 -37.05
C SER A 2 28.16 -15.60 -35.67
N HIS A 3 29.45 -15.26 -35.58
CA HIS A 3 30.10 -14.86 -34.31
C HIS A 3 29.53 -13.58 -33.67
N SER A 4 28.94 -12.67 -34.44
CA SER A 4 28.28 -11.47 -33.92
C SER A 4 26.90 -11.83 -33.34
N VAL A 5 26.13 -12.67 -34.05
CA VAL A 5 24.82 -13.15 -33.61
C VAL A 5 24.95 -14.04 -32.36
N ALA A 6 26.00 -14.85 -32.26
CA ALA A 6 26.28 -15.68 -31.08
C ALA A 6 26.54 -14.83 -29.82
N ARG A 7 27.30 -13.73 -29.95
CA ARG A 7 27.53 -12.77 -28.87
C ARG A 7 26.24 -12.07 -28.45
N LEU A 8 25.41 -11.66 -29.42
CA LEU A 8 24.12 -11.02 -29.16
C LEU A 8 23.14 -11.99 -28.46
N ALA A 9 23.09 -13.25 -28.88
CA ALA A 9 22.29 -14.30 -28.22
C ALA A 9 22.72 -14.51 -26.77
N LYS A 10 24.04 -14.57 -26.50
CA LYS A 10 24.59 -14.68 -25.14
C LYS A 10 24.20 -13.47 -24.29
N PHE A 11 24.31 -12.25 -24.83
CA PHE A 11 23.91 -11.02 -24.17
C PHE A 11 22.44 -11.05 -23.74
N TRP A 12 21.51 -11.31 -24.67
CA TRP A 12 20.09 -11.32 -24.37
C TRP A 12 19.71 -12.43 -23.37
N ARG A 13 20.37 -13.59 -23.42
CA ARG A 13 20.18 -14.66 -22.42
C ARG A 13 20.58 -14.22 -21.01
N VAL A 14 21.73 -13.56 -20.86
CA VAL A 14 22.18 -13.05 -19.56
C VAL A 14 21.23 -11.94 -19.08
N LEU A 15 20.85 -11.02 -19.95
CA LEU A 15 19.91 -9.96 -19.63
C LEU A 15 18.56 -10.50 -19.18
N ALA A 16 18.01 -11.51 -19.87
CA ALA A 16 16.77 -12.18 -19.49
C ALA A 16 16.87 -12.82 -18.09
N ARG A 17 18.01 -13.46 -17.78
CA ARG A 17 18.26 -14.05 -16.45
C ARG A 17 18.31 -12.98 -15.35
N VAL A 18 19.00 -11.87 -15.59
CA VAL A 18 19.07 -10.75 -14.65
C VAL A 18 17.69 -10.11 -14.45
N ARG A 19 16.95 -9.87 -15.54
CA ARG A 19 15.58 -9.33 -15.46
C ARG A 19 14.63 -10.27 -14.72
N ARG A 20 14.74 -11.59 -14.91
CA ARG A 20 13.97 -12.58 -14.11
C ARG A 20 14.20 -12.42 -12.60
N LEU A 21 15.45 -12.23 -12.17
CA LEU A 21 15.75 -11.98 -10.76
C LEU A 21 15.15 -10.65 -10.28
N ARG A 22 15.16 -9.60 -11.12
CA ARG A 22 14.53 -8.32 -10.81
C ARG A 22 13.01 -8.42 -10.72
N VAL A 23 12.36 -9.18 -11.60
CA VAL A 23 10.91 -9.48 -11.52
C VAL A 23 10.58 -10.14 -10.19
N GLN A 24 11.37 -11.13 -9.76
CA GLN A 24 11.17 -11.80 -8.48
C GLN A 24 11.35 -10.85 -7.28
N ARG A 25 12.36 -9.96 -7.31
CA ARG A 25 12.55 -8.93 -6.27
C ARG A 25 11.37 -7.96 -6.24
N ARG A 26 10.98 -7.43 -7.40
CA ARG A 26 9.83 -6.51 -7.50
C ARG A 26 8.51 -7.14 -7.09
N LEU A 27 8.35 -8.45 -7.28
CA LEU A 27 7.19 -9.17 -6.77
C LEU A 27 7.15 -9.17 -5.23
N ARG A 28 8.32 -9.30 -4.57
CA ARG A 28 8.40 -9.16 -3.11
C ARG A 28 8.05 -7.74 -2.68
N ASP A 29 8.56 -6.73 -3.38
CA ASP A 29 8.21 -5.32 -3.13
C ASP A 29 6.69 -5.09 -3.23
N VAL A 30 6.02 -5.70 -4.21
CA VAL A 30 4.55 -5.65 -4.35
C VAL A 30 3.86 -6.30 -3.15
N VAL A 31 4.31 -7.48 -2.73
CA VAL A 31 3.75 -8.20 -1.58
C VAL A 31 3.89 -7.36 -0.30
N ASP A 32 5.07 -6.78 -0.07
CA ASP A 32 5.33 -5.96 1.10
C ASP A 32 4.55 -4.64 1.09
N ALA A 33 4.42 -3.99 -0.08
CA ALA A 33 3.57 -2.82 -0.23
C ALA A 33 2.07 -3.14 0.04
N ARG A 34 1.57 -4.27 -0.45
CA ARG A 34 0.19 -4.72 -0.17
C ARG A 34 -0.03 -5.05 1.30
N ARG A 35 0.97 -5.58 2.00
CA ARG A 35 0.92 -5.75 3.46
C ARG A 35 0.86 -4.41 4.18
N GLY A 36 1.65 -3.43 3.73
CA GLY A 36 1.61 -2.04 4.23
C GLY A 36 0.21 -1.42 4.10
N GLU A 37 -0.36 -1.47 2.90
CA GLU A 37 -1.72 -1.01 2.61
C GLU A 37 -2.75 -1.64 3.56
N ARG A 38 -2.75 -2.96 3.72
CA ARG A 38 -3.70 -3.65 4.62
C ARG A 38 -3.55 -3.22 6.08
N ARG A 39 -2.31 -3.00 6.55
CA ARG A 39 -2.06 -2.51 7.91
C ARG A 39 -2.66 -1.13 8.13
N THR A 40 -2.37 -0.18 7.22
CA THR A 40 -2.92 1.18 7.29
C THR A 40 -4.45 1.20 7.17
N ALA A 41 -5.04 0.34 6.36
CA ALA A 41 -6.50 0.18 6.30
C ALA A 41 -7.08 -0.28 7.65
N GLY A 42 -6.39 -1.22 8.32
CA GLY A 42 -6.74 -1.65 9.68
C GLY A 42 -6.63 -0.51 10.71
N GLU A 43 -5.62 0.34 10.59
CA GLU A 43 -5.48 1.53 11.45
C GLU A 43 -6.63 2.53 11.25
N VAL A 44 -7.02 2.81 10.00
CA VAL A 44 -8.20 3.65 9.70
C VAL A 44 -9.44 3.07 10.37
N ALA A 45 -9.70 1.77 10.20
CA ALA A 45 -10.84 1.11 10.84
C ALA A 45 -10.82 1.23 12.37
N GLN A 46 -9.64 1.12 13.01
CA GLN A 46 -9.50 1.32 14.45
C GLN A 46 -9.80 2.76 14.88
N ARG A 47 -9.40 3.76 14.08
CA ARG A 47 -9.69 5.18 14.37
C ARG A 47 -11.16 5.52 14.21
N VAL A 48 -11.82 4.97 13.18
CA VAL A 48 -13.28 5.07 13.01
C VAL A 48 -13.99 4.47 14.22
N ALA A 49 -13.64 3.25 14.60
CA ALA A 49 -14.25 2.60 15.78
C ALA A 49 -14.00 3.37 17.09
N ALA A 50 -12.86 4.07 17.21
CA ALA A 50 -12.59 4.93 18.37
C ALA A 50 -13.51 6.16 18.40
N LEU A 51 -13.79 6.77 17.24
CA LEU A 51 -14.75 7.87 17.11
C LEU A 51 -16.18 7.42 17.42
N GLU A 52 -16.57 6.24 16.97
CA GLU A 52 -17.89 5.65 17.26
C GLU A 52 -18.06 5.41 18.76
N ARG A 53 -17.08 4.76 19.41
CA ARG A 53 -17.08 4.56 20.88
C ARG A 53 -17.15 5.89 21.64
N HIS A 54 -16.42 6.90 21.18
CA HIS A 54 -16.47 8.24 21.76
C HIS A 54 -17.86 8.88 21.61
N ALA A 55 -18.50 8.73 20.45
CA ALA A 55 -19.86 9.23 20.23
C ALA A 55 -20.88 8.53 21.14
N GLU A 56 -20.77 7.21 21.32
CA GLU A 56 -21.60 6.45 22.26
C GLU A 56 -21.41 6.90 23.71
N GLU A 57 -20.15 7.08 24.14
CA GLU A 57 -19.82 7.56 25.48
C GLU A 57 -20.41 8.96 25.73
N ARG A 58 -20.32 9.85 24.74
CA ARG A 58 -20.97 11.16 24.79
C ARG A 58 -22.47 11.07 25.04
N LEU A 59 -23.16 10.16 24.36
CA LEU A 59 -24.61 9.95 24.52
C LEU A 59 -24.94 9.44 25.91
N ARG A 60 -24.11 8.55 26.48
CA ARG A 60 -24.27 8.07 27.87
C ARG A 60 -24.09 9.19 28.90
N VAL A 61 -23.08 10.06 28.70
CA VAL A 61 -22.89 11.25 29.54
C VAL A 61 -24.12 12.15 29.46
N LEU A 62 -24.60 12.48 28.26
CA LEU A 62 -25.79 13.29 28.06
C LEU A 62 -27.06 12.70 28.70
N ALA A 63 -27.26 11.40 28.57
CA ALA A 63 -28.39 10.71 29.20
C ALA A 63 -28.31 10.77 30.73
N SER A 64 -27.11 10.71 31.30
CA SER A 64 -26.87 10.83 32.75
C SER A 64 -27.14 12.26 33.24
N CYS A 65 -26.67 13.29 32.50
CA CYS A 65 -26.93 14.69 32.82
C CYS A 65 -28.42 15.01 32.91
N ARG A 66 -29.27 14.39 32.08
CA ARG A 66 -30.72 14.60 32.08
C ARG A 66 -31.41 14.03 33.33
N ARG A 67 -30.81 13.05 34.00
CA ARG A 67 -31.40 12.37 35.17
C ARG A 67 -31.10 13.10 36.49
N ASP A 68 -30.04 13.89 36.56
CA ASP A 68 -29.63 14.61 37.76
C ASP A 68 -29.35 16.10 37.48
N VAL A 69 -30.40 16.91 37.66
CA VAL A 69 -30.39 18.35 37.41
C VAL A 69 -29.57 19.11 38.45
N THR A 70 -29.41 18.56 39.67
CA THR A 70 -28.71 19.24 40.77
C THR A 70 -27.20 19.29 40.56
N ALA A 71 -26.64 18.30 39.86
CA ALA A 71 -25.22 18.24 39.48
C ALA A 71 -24.91 18.94 38.13
N GLY A 72 -25.83 19.77 37.60
CA GLY A 72 -25.75 20.31 36.24
C GLY A 72 -24.41 20.95 35.85
N ARG A 73 -23.79 21.76 36.73
CA ARG A 73 -22.48 22.40 36.43
C ARG A 73 -21.35 21.39 36.23
N GLN A 74 -21.32 20.33 37.02
CA GLN A 74 -20.30 19.29 36.97
C GLN A 74 -20.46 18.46 35.69
N TRP A 75 -21.70 18.13 35.35
CA TRP A 75 -22.07 17.46 34.11
C TRP A 75 -21.70 18.25 32.83
N HIS A 76 -21.94 19.56 32.82
CA HIS A 76 -21.51 20.42 31.71
C HIS A 76 -19.97 20.48 31.58
N ALA A 77 -19.23 20.48 32.70
CA ALA A 77 -17.78 20.41 32.67
C ALA A 77 -17.28 19.08 32.08
N THR A 78 -17.89 17.95 32.47
CA THR A 78 -17.59 16.63 31.92
C THR A 78 -17.87 16.57 30.41
N LEU A 79 -19.02 17.09 29.96
CA LEU A 79 -19.37 17.11 28.54
C LEU A 79 -18.39 17.98 27.73
N ARG A 80 -17.98 19.14 28.25
CA ARG A 80 -16.97 19.98 27.58
C ARG A 80 -15.61 19.29 27.50
N ALA A 81 -15.19 18.63 28.58
CA ALA A 81 -13.95 17.86 28.58
C ALA A 81 -13.99 16.71 27.57
N HIS A 82 -15.14 16.06 27.43
CA HIS A 82 -15.38 15.03 26.42
C HIS A 82 -15.34 15.61 25.00
N ASP A 83 -16.05 16.71 24.76
CA ASP A 83 -16.11 17.36 23.45
C ASP A 83 -14.74 17.91 23.01
N ALA A 84 -13.89 18.34 23.96
CA ALA A 84 -12.52 18.75 23.72
C ALA A 84 -11.60 17.63 23.20
N ARG A 85 -11.97 16.35 23.36
CA ARG A 85 -11.20 15.21 22.80
C ARG A 85 -11.52 14.95 21.32
N THR A 86 -12.70 15.37 20.85
CA THR A 86 -13.18 15.11 19.49
C THR A 86 -12.24 15.62 18.40
N PRO A 87 -11.67 16.85 18.47
CA PRO A 87 -10.73 17.33 17.47
C PRO A 87 -9.48 16.45 17.36
N THR A 88 -8.95 15.98 18.49
CA THR A 88 -7.79 15.08 18.52
C THR A 88 -8.09 13.74 17.84
N LEU A 89 -9.25 13.15 18.11
CA LEU A 89 -9.66 11.89 17.47
C LEU A 89 -9.86 12.06 15.95
N ARG A 90 -10.45 13.17 15.52
CA ARG A 90 -10.61 13.50 14.09
C ARG A 90 -9.27 13.72 13.40
N ARG A 91 -8.34 14.41 14.06
CA ARG A 91 -6.97 14.58 13.54
C ARG A 91 -6.27 13.23 13.36
N GLN A 92 -6.37 12.35 14.36
CA GLN A 92 -5.79 11.00 14.27
C GLN A 92 -6.42 10.15 13.16
N LEU A 93 -7.72 10.30 12.90
CA LEU A 93 -8.37 9.65 11.76
C LEU A 93 -7.80 10.21 10.44
N ALA A 94 -7.74 11.53 10.28
CA ALA A 94 -7.21 12.15 9.07
C ALA A 94 -5.74 11.76 8.80
N GLU A 95 -4.92 11.64 9.85
CA GLU A 95 -3.53 11.15 9.74
C GLU A 95 -3.49 9.68 9.27
N ALA A 96 -4.36 8.82 9.80
CA ALA A 96 -4.47 7.43 9.36
C ALA A 96 -4.96 7.31 7.91
N GLU A 97 -5.92 8.14 7.50
CA GLU A 97 -6.43 8.19 6.12
C GLU A 97 -5.35 8.64 5.14
N ALA A 98 -4.56 9.67 5.50
CA ALA A 98 -3.43 10.12 4.72
C ALA A 98 -2.37 9.02 4.56
N ALA A 99 -1.99 8.36 5.66
CA ALA A 99 -1.06 7.23 5.64
C ALA A 99 -1.58 6.06 4.78
N HIS A 100 -2.89 5.79 4.82
CA HIS A 100 -3.51 4.78 3.98
C HIS A 100 -3.48 5.16 2.49
N ALA A 101 -3.75 6.42 2.16
CA ALA A 101 -3.65 6.92 0.78
C ALA A 101 -2.21 6.80 0.24
N GLU A 102 -1.20 7.15 1.05
CA GLU A 102 0.22 6.97 0.71
C GLU A 102 0.56 5.49 0.48
N ALA A 103 0.07 4.59 1.33
CA ALA A 103 0.29 3.15 1.18
C ALA A 103 -0.37 2.59 -0.08
N CYS A 104 -1.58 3.05 -0.43
CA CYS A 104 -2.26 2.72 -1.68
C CYS A 104 -1.44 3.18 -2.90
N ALA A 105 -0.93 4.41 -2.87
CA ALA A 105 -0.07 4.94 -3.94
C ALA A 105 1.23 4.12 -4.08
N ALA A 106 1.87 3.77 -2.96
CA ALA A 106 3.07 2.93 -2.96
C ALA A 106 2.79 1.54 -3.53
N ALA A 107 1.67 0.91 -3.19
CA ALA A 107 1.27 -0.39 -3.73
C ALA A 107 0.99 -0.33 -5.25
N ALA A 108 0.32 0.73 -5.72
CA ALA A 108 0.09 0.96 -7.15
C ALA A 108 1.41 1.17 -7.91
N GLN A 109 2.34 1.93 -7.33
CA GLN A 109 3.66 2.16 -7.91
C GLN A 109 4.50 0.88 -7.96
N ALA A 110 4.49 0.08 -6.90
CA ALA A 110 5.16 -1.22 -6.86
C ALA A 110 4.62 -2.16 -7.94
N LEU A 111 3.29 -2.22 -8.10
CA LEU A 111 2.64 -3.04 -9.14
C LEU A 111 3.03 -2.58 -10.55
N THR A 112 3.02 -1.28 -10.79
CA THR A 112 3.44 -0.69 -12.08
C THR A 112 4.89 -1.02 -12.38
N ASN A 113 5.76 -0.90 -11.39
CA ASN A 113 7.18 -1.24 -11.50
C ASN A 113 7.39 -2.73 -11.80
N TRP A 114 6.66 -3.61 -11.13
CA TRP A 114 6.72 -5.04 -11.39
C TRP A 114 6.26 -5.37 -12.81
N ARG A 115 5.10 -4.87 -13.26
CA ARG A 115 4.59 -5.05 -14.63
C ARG A 115 5.58 -4.59 -15.70
N ARG A 116 6.18 -3.40 -15.53
CA ARG A 116 7.21 -2.88 -16.45
C ARG A 116 8.41 -3.82 -16.54
N GLU A 117 8.85 -4.40 -15.43
CA GLU A 117 9.98 -5.33 -15.43
C GLU A 117 9.63 -6.69 -16.03
N THR A 118 8.39 -7.17 -15.86
CA THR A 118 7.88 -8.38 -16.52
C THR A 118 7.89 -8.23 -18.05
N ILE A 119 7.34 -7.14 -18.59
CA ILE A 119 7.36 -6.84 -20.03
C ILE A 119 8.80 -6.82 -20.57
N ARG A 120 9.70 -6.15 -19.84
CA ARG A 120 11.13 -6.11 -20.16
C ARG A 120 11.77 -7.50 -20.14
N GLN A 121 11.41 -8.36 -19.20
CA GLN A 121 11.94 -9.72 -19.12
C GLN A 121 11.45 -10.58 -20.30
N GLU A 122 10.18 -10.47 -20.65
CA GLU A 122 9.57 -11.14 -21.81
C GLU A 122 10.25 -10.70 -23.11
N GLU A 123 10.43 -9.39 -23.31
CA GLU A 123 11.14 -8.84 -24.47
C GLU A 123 12.55 -9.42 -24.58
N ALA A 124 13.31 -9.46 -23.47
CA ALA A 124 14.67 -10.01 -23.46
C ALA A 124 14.67 -11.52 -23.80
N CYS A 125 13.66 -12.26 -23.34
CA CYS A 125 13.48 -13.67 -23.71
C CYS A 125 13.17 -13.84 -25.21
N THR A 126 12.29 -13.03 -25.77
CA THR A 126 11.96 -13.06 -27.21
C THR A 126 13.20 -12.75 -28.04
N ARG A 127 13.93 -11.66 -27.74
CA ARG A 127 15.16 -11.29 -28.44
C ARG A 127 16.24 -12.38 -28.36
N ALA A 128 16.36 -13.06 -27.21
CA ALA A 128 17.27 -14.19 -27.07
C ALA A 128 16.88 -15.36 -28.00
N ARG A 129 15.58 -15.68 -28.09
CA ARG A 129 15.06 -16.73 -28.98
C ARG A 129 15.30 -16.39 -30.44
N ASP A 130 15.00 -15.16 -30.86
CA ASP A 130 15.21 -14.71 -32.25
C ASP A 130 16.67 -14.84 -32.68
N CYS A 131 17.62 -14.49 -31.80
CA CYS A 131 19.04 -14.64 -32.08
C CYS A 131 19.43 -16.13 -32.23
N LEU A 132 18.83 -17.03 -31.45
CA LEU A 132 19.09 -18.47 -31.55
C LEU A 132 18.50 -19.07 -32.84
N ILE A 133 17.32 -18.61 -33.26
CA ILE A 133 16.72 -19.01 -34.55
C ILE A 133 17.63 -18.59 -35.71
N ARG A 134 18.06 -17.33 -35.73
CA ARG A 134 18.97 -16.82 -36.77
C ARG A 134 20.31 -17.57 -36.81
N LEU A 135 20.84 -17.97 -35.65
CA LEU A 135 22.06 -18.79 -35.58
C LEU A 135 21.88 -20.16 -36.21
N ARG A 136 20.71 -20.78 -36.02
CA ARG A 136 20.35 -22.07 -36.64
C ARG A 136 20.16 -21.95 -38.15
N GLU A 137 19.65 -20.83 -38.63
CA GLU A 137 19.45 -20.56 -40.07
C GLU A 137 20.75 -20.16 -40.79
N SER A 138 21.76 -19.69 -40.05
CA SER A 138 23.04 -19.19 -40.59
C SER A 138 24.21 -20.19 -40.50
N GLY A 139 23.97 -21.39 -39.98
CA GLY A 139 24.96 -22.46 -39.82
C GLY A 139 24.49 -23.71 -40.54
#